data_AF-A0A535MSP5-F1
#
_entry.id   AF-A0A535MSP5-F1
#
_cell.length_a   1.000
_cell.length_b   1.000
_cell.length_c   1.000
_cell.angle_alpha   90.00
_cell.angle_beta   90.00
_cell.angle_gamma   90.00
#
_symmetry.space_group_name_H-M   'P 1'
#
loop_
_entity.id
_entity.type
_entity.pdbx_description
1 polymer ?
#
loop_
_entity_poly.entity_id
_entity_poly.type
_entity_poly.pdbx_seq_one_letter_code
_entity_poly.pdbx_strand_id
1 'polypeptide(L)'
;EAFRWSCLRRVTRTACVHLLGNRYQVDPALVGRQVELRYDPEDLSRITVHFQGAPAGLAVPFRLGRHVHPQVPQAQPPAVTTTGIDYLGVVLNQFEQATAESIAYRDLDLDGSRGQGR
;
A
#
# COMPACT_ATOMS: atom_id res chain seq x y z
N GLU A 1 -17.93 -16.16 12.54
CA GLU A 1 -17.63 -16.19 11.09
C GLU A 1 -17.43 -14.75 10.63
N ALA A 2 -16.22 -14.39 10.23
CA ALA A 2 -15.78 -13.00 10.14
C ALA A 2 -16.22 -12.31 8.84
N PHE A 3 -16.44 -10.99 8.94
CA PHE A 3 -16.77 -10.09 7.84
C PHE A 3 -15.66 -10.10 6.78
N ARG A 4 -15.83 -10.89 5.72
CA ARG A 4 -15.01 -10.75 4.52
C ARG A 4 -15.42 -9.49 3.78
N TRP A 5 -14.44 -8.71 3.38
CA TRP A 5 -14.67 -7.52 2.57
C TRP A 5 -15.27 -7.95 1.23
N SER A 6 -16.23 -7.18 0.73
CA SER A 6 -16.85 -7.45 -0.57
C SER A 6 -16.74 -6.25 -1.50
N CYS A 7 -16.57 -6.53 -2.79
CA CYS A 7 -16.55 -5.49 -3.81
C CYS A 7 -17.12 -5.99 -5.14
N LEU A 8 -17.92 -5.15 -5.79
CA LEU A 8 -18.45 -5.46 -7.12
C LEU A 8 -17.45 -5.06 -8.20
N ARG A 9 -17.15 -6.00 -9.10
CA ARG A 9 -16.28 -5.78 -10.26
C ARG A 9 -16.91 -6.36 -11.51
N ARG A 10 -16.68 -5.70 -12.64
CA ARG A 10 -17.07 -6.22 -13.95
C ARG A 10 -15.94 -7.07 -14.51
N VAL A 11 -16.28 -8.27 -14.97
CA VAL A 11 -15.32 -9.17 -15.59
C VAL A 11 -14.97 -8.67 -17.00
N THR A 12 -13.68 -8.53 -17.29
CA THR A 12 -13.19 -8.13 -18.62
C THR A 12 -13.43 -9.22 -19.65
N ARG A 13 -13.24 -8.89 -20.94
CA ARG A 13 -13.34 -9.87 -22.04
C ARG A 13 -12.37 -11.05 -21.89
N THR A 14 -11.26 -10.86 -21.18
CA THR A 14 -10.23 -11.88 -20.93
C THR A 14 -10.48 -12.67 -19.64
N ALA A 15 -11.73 -12.70 -19.14
CA ALA A 15 -12.10 -13.39 -17.90
C ALA A 15 -11.24 -12.94 -16.69
N CYS A 16 -10.92 -11.64 -16.60
CA CYS A 16 -10.14 -11.09 -15.49
C CYS A 16 -10.93 -10.02 -14.72
N VAL A 17 -10.55 -9.82 -13.46
CA VAL A 17 -11.01 -8.73 -12.60
C VAL A 17 -9.82 -8.03 -11.96
N HIS A 18 -9.96 -6.73 -11.70
CA HIS A 18 -8.97 -5.93 -10.99
C HIS A 18 -9.42 -5.70 -9.55
N LEU A 19 -8.55 -6.02 -8.60
CA LEU A 19 -8.76 -5.80 -7.17
C LEU A 19 -7.46 -5.31 -6.55
N LEU A 20 -7.49 -4.13 -5.91
CA LEU A 20 -6.35 -3.55 -5.19
C LEU A 20 -5.04 -3.54 -6.00
N GLY A 21 -5.11 -3.12 -7.28
CA GLY A 21 -3.97 -3.11 -8.19
C GLY A 21 -3.56 -4.47 -8.76
N ASN A 22 -4.04 -5.57 -8.19
CA ASN A 22 -3.81 -6.93 -8.66
C ASN A 22 -4.86 -7.35 -9.69
N ARG A 23 -4.46 -8.25 -10.59
CA ARG A 23 -5.36 -8.85 -11.58
C ARG A 23 -5.62 -10.31 -11.19
N TYR A 24 -6.88 -10.73 -11.26
CA TYR A 24 -7.28 -12.10 -10.97
C TYR A 24 -8.06 -12.67 -12.13
N GLN A 25 -7.79 -13.92 -12.48
CA GLN A 25 -8.56 -14.67 -13.45
C GLN A 25 -9.77 -15.31 -12.76
N VAL A 26 -10.93 -15.25 -13.42
CA VAL A 26 -12.19 -15.84 -12.98
C VAL A 26 -12.70 -16.80 -14.05
N ASP A 27 -13.83 -17.46 -13.78
CA ASP A 27 -14.49 -18.31 -14.76
C ASP A 27 -14.84 -17.52 -16.05
N PRO A 28 -14.40 -17.98 -17.24
CA PRO A 28 -14.76 -17.39 -18.53
C PRO A 28 -16.27 -17.23 -18.78
N ALA A 29 -17.13 -18.06 -18.16
CA ALA A 29 -18.58 -17.92 -18.28
C ALA A 29 -19.12 -16.60 -17.69
N LEU A 30 -18.33 -15.94 -16.84
CA LEU A 30 -18.66 -14.69 -16.17
C LEU A 30 -18.24 -13.44 -16.96
N VAL A 31 -17.63 -13.60 -18.15
CA VAL A 31 -17.19 -12.48 -19.00
C VAL A 31 -18.32 -11.48 -19.25
N GLY A 32 -18.04 -10.19 -19.01
CA GLY A 32 -19.00 -9.10 -19.19
C GLY A 32 -20.02 -8.93 -18.05
N ARG A 33 -20.09 -9.89 -17.11
CA ARG A 33 -20.99 -9.84 -15.95
C ARG A 33 -20.38 -9.05 -14.79
N GLN A 34 -21.24 -8.54 -13.91
CA GLN A 34 -20.84 -8.03 -12.61
C GLN A 34 -20.79 -9.17 -11.59
N VAL A 35 -19.69 -9.27 -10.87
CA VAL A 35 -19.45 -10.29 -9.84
C VAL A 35 -19.06 -9.62 -8.52
N GLU A 36 -19.47 -10.24 -7.42
CA GLU A 36 -19.07 -9.86 -6.07
C GLU A 36 -17.82 -10.65 -5.68
N LEU A 37 -16.73 -9.94 -5.38
CA LEU A 37 -15.48 -10.53 -4.91
C LEU A 37 -15.44 -10.42 -3.39
N ARG A 38 -15.33 -11.56 -2.70
CA ARG A 38 -15.19 -11.64 -1.25
C ARG A 38 -13.76 -12.03 -0.89
N TYR A 39 -13.10 -11.23 -0.07
CA TYR A 39 -11.69 -11.38 0.24
C TYR A 39 -11.35 -10.92 1.67
N ASP A 40 -10.16 -11.28 2.13
CA ASP A 40 -9.53 -10.76 3.33
C ASP A 40 -8.53 -9.67 2.91
N PRO A 41 -8.57 -8.44 3.47
CA PRO A 41 -7.62 -7.39 3.12
C PRO A 41 -6.16 -7.75 3.46
N GLU A 42 -5.92 -8.61 4.45
CA GLU A 42 -4.57 -9.04 4.85
C GLU A 42 -4.06 -10.21 3.99
N ASP A 43 -4.97 -11.05 3.47
CA ASP A 43 -4.66 -12.17 2.59
C ASP A 43 -5.45 -12.14 1.28
N LEU A 44 -4.82 -11.59 0.24
CA LEU A 44 -5.37 -11.53 -1.11
C LEU A 44 -5.14 -12.80 -1.94
N SER A 45 -4.59 -13.87 -1.37
CA SER A 45 -4.32 -15.12 -2.10
C SER A 45 -5.58 -15.92 -2.41
N ARG A 46 -6.65 -15.74 -1.62
CA ARG A 46 -7.91 -16.49 -1.72
C ARG A 46 -9.09 -15.55 -1.82
N ILE A 47 -9.61 -15.40 -3.03
CA ILE A 47 -10.77 -14.55 -3.31
C ILE A 47 -11.91 -15.43 -3.82
N THR A 48 -13.06 -15.36 -3.15
CA THR A 48 -14.27 -16.07 -3.59
C THR A 48 -15.09 -15.16 -4.49
N VAL A 49 -15.50 -15.69 -5.64
CA VAL A 49 -16.34 -14.99 -6.61
C VAL A 49 -17.78 -15.44 -6.40
N HIS A 50 -18.68 -14.48 -6.25
CA HIS A 50 -20.13 -14.71 -6.24
C HIS A 50 -20.77 -14.02 -7.44
N PHE A 51 -21.71 -14.72 -8.08
CA PHE A 51 -22.55 -14.19 -9.14
C PHE A 51 -24.01 -14.33 -8.74
N GLN A 52 -24.75 -13.21 -8.71
CA GLN A 52 -26.15 -13.17 -8.28
C GLN A 52 -26.40 -13.83 -6.90
N GLY A 53 -25.47 -13.64 -5.96
CA GLY A 53 -25.54 -14.23 -4.62
C GLY A 53 -25.07 -15.69 -4.53
N ALA A 54 -24.95 -16.41 -5.66
CA ALA A 54 -24.45 -17.78 -5.69
C ALA A 54 -22.91 -17.81 -5.81
N PRO A 55 -22.22 -18.74 -5.12
CA PRO A 55 -20.78 -18.91 -5.30
C PRO A 55 -20.50 -19.40 -6.73
N ALA A 56 -19.67 -18.66 -7.45
CA ALA A 56 -19.31 -18.92 -8.84
C ALA A 56 -17.86 -19.42 -9.01
N GLY A 57 -17.11 -19.55 -7.90
CA GLY A 57 -15.76 -20.13 -7.89
C GLY A 57 -14.75 -19.27 -7.13
N LEU A 58 -13.47 -19.53 -7.37
CA LEU A 58 -12.34 -18.78 -6.80
C LEU A 58 -11.65 -17.96 -7.89
N ALA A 59 -11.15 -16.78 -7.53
CA ALA A 59 -10.35 -15.97 -8.42
C ALA A 59 -8.86 -16.33 -8.27
N VAL A 60 -8.19 -16.66 -9.37
CA VAL A 60 -6.78 -17.06 -9.38
C VAL A 60 -5.90 -15.84 -9.63
N PRO A 61 -4.90 -15.52 -8.79
CA PRO A 61 -4.01 -14.37 -9.00
C PRO A 61 -3.26 -14.50 -10.33
N PHE A 62 -3.43 -13.51 -11.20
CA PHE A 62 -2.79 -13.46 -12.50
C PHE A 62 -1.36 -12.93 -12.35
N ARG A 63 -0.40 -13.84 -12.21
CA ARG A 63 1.03 -13.49 -12.13
C ARG A 63 1.60 -13.36 -13.54
N LEU A 64 1.93 -12.14 -13.96
CA LEU A 64 2.76 -11.94 -15.15
C LEU A 64 4.20 -12.31 -14.82
N GLY A 65 4.77 -13.25 -15.58
CA GLY A 65 6.19 -13.57 -15.52
C GLY A 65 7.05 -12.46 -16.12
N ARG A 66 8.38 -12.67 -16.19
CA ARG A 66 9.31 -11.70 -16.79
C ARG A 66 8.89 -11.35 -18.23
N HIS A 67 8.83 -10.06 -18.52
CA HIS A 67 8.56 -9.51 -19.85
C HIS A 67 9.78 -9.49 -20.80
N VAL A 68 10.91 -10.05 -20.37
CA VAL A 68 12.15 -10.06 -21.15
C VAL A 68 12.33 -11.43 -21.78
N HIS A 69 12.52 -11.47 -23.09
CA HIS A 69 12.80 -12.70 -23.81
C HIS A 69 14.09 -13.35 -23.25
N PRO A 70 14.16 -14.68 -23.06
CA PRO A 70 15.33 -15.32 -22.43
C PRO A 70 16.67 -15.04 -23.12
N GLN A 71 16.65 -14.78 -24.44
CA GLN A 71 17.85 -14.45 -25.21
C GLN A 71 18.26 -12.98 -25.17
N VAL A 72 17.48 -12.10 -24.52
CA VAL A 72 17.87 -10.71 -24.34
C VAL A 72 18.82 -10.65 -23.14
N PRO A 73 20.08 -10.22 -23.35
CA PRO A 73 21.01 -10.01 -22.25
C PRO A 73 20.40 -8.99 -21.28
N GLN A 74 20.18 -9.40 -20.04
CA GLN A 74 19.65 -8.50 -19.04
C GLN A 74 20.75 -7.48 -18.71
N ALA A 75 20.49 -6.21 -19.01
CA ALA A 75 21.42 -5.15 -18.65
C ALA A 75 21.67 -5.20 -17.14
N GLN A 76 22.95 -5.25 -16.76
CA GLN A 76 23.33 -5.17 -15.36
C GLN A 76 22.89 -3.78 -14.85
N PRO A 77 22.16 -3.69 -13.73
CA PRO A 77 21.82 -2.40 -13.15
C PRO A 77 23.11 -1.60 -12.96
N PRO A 78 23.14 -0.30 -13.33
CA PRO A 78 24.29 0.52 -13.02
C PRO A 78 24.56 0.43 -11.52
N ALA A 79 25.84 0.33 -11.16
CA ALA A 79 26.23 0.35 -9.75
C ALA A 79 25.59 1.57 -9.09
N VAL A 80 24.85 1.35 -8.01
CA VAL A 80 24.25 2.46 -7.26
C VAL A 80 25.38 3.29 -6.69
N THR A 81 25.62 4.46 -7.28
CA THR A 81 26.53 5.44 -6.71
C THR A 81 25.86 5.99 -5.46
N THR A 82 26.38 5.64 -4.29
CA THR A 82 26.00 6.32 -3.05
C THR A 82 26.28 7.80 -3.24
N THR A 83 25.23 8.62 -3.28
CA THR A 83 25.32 10.06 -3.58
C THR A 83 26.08 10.83 -2.50
N GLY A 84 26.41 10.20 -1.37
CA GLY A 84 27.15 10.81 -0.25
C GLY A 84 26.39 11.97 0.42
N ILE A 85 25.14 12.21 0.03
CA ILE A 85 24.34 13.30 0.55
C ILE A 85 23.84 12.91 1.94
N ASP A 86 24.40 13.56 2.95
CA ASP A 86 23.93 13.48 4.33
C ASP A 86 22.66 14.34 4.49
N TYR A 87 21.53 13.79 4.07
CA TYR A 87 20.22 14.43 4.24
C TYR A 87 19.88 14.68 5.72
N LEU A 88 20.39 13.86 6.64
CA LEU A 88 20.10 14.00 8.07
C LEU A 88 20.84 15.20 8.65
N GLY A 89 22.12 15.40 8.29
CA GLY A 89 22.88 16.58 8.68
C GLY A 89 22.24 17.89 8.20
N VAL A 90 21.71 17.91 6.97
CA VAL A 90 21.01 19.10 6.43
C VAL A 90 19.75 19.42 7.24
N VAL A 91 18.92 18.40 7.52
CA VAL A 91 17.68 18.58 8.29
C VAL A 91 17.97 18.96 9.74
N LEU A 92 18.99 18.35 10.35
CA LEU A 92 19.39 18.64 11.74
C LEU A 92 19.87 20.09 11.89
N ASN A 93 20.74 20.57 10.99
CA ASN A 93 21.23 21.95 11.03
C ASN A 93 20.09 22.96 10.88
N GLN A 94 19.11 22.70 10.01
CA GLN A 94 17.94 23.56 9.87
C GLN A 94 17.08 23.57 11.15
N PHE A 95 16.91 22.41 11.79
CA PHE A 95 16.19 22.29 13.05
C PHE A 95 16.90 23.02 14.20
N GLU A 96 18.23 22.92 14.28
CA GLU A 96 19.04 23.62 15.28
C GLU A 96 18.94 25.15 15.12
N GLN A 97 19.01 25.67 13.89
CA GLN A 97 18.84 27.10 13.62
C GLN A 97 17.45 27.60 14.02
N ALA A 98 16.39 26.87 13.67
CA ALA A 98 15.02 27.24 14.03
C ALA A 98 14.78 27.19 15.55
N THR A 99 15.40 26.24 16.25
CA THR A 99 15.23 26.07 17.70
C THR A 99 16.07 27.06 18.48
N ALA A 100 17.26 27.43 18.00
CA ALA A 100 18.15 28.41 18.65
C ALA A 100 17.54 29.82 18.74
N GLU A 101 16.60 30.16 17.83
CA GLU A 101 15.87 31.43 17.86
C GLU A 101 14.65 31.41 18.80
N SER A 102 14.21 30.22 19.23
CA SER A 102 13.05 30.04 20.11
C SER A 102 13.48 29.71 21.54
N ILE A 103 12.84 30.31 22.55
CA ILE A 103 13.12 29.97 23.95
C ILE A 103 12.69 28.51 24.18
N ALA A 104 13.65 27.64 24.52
CA ALA A 104 13.40 26.24 24.80
C ALA A 104 12.60 26.11 26.11
N TYR A 105 11.50 25.36 26.08
CA TYR A 105 10.61 25.16 27.23
C TYR A 105 11.31 24.57 28.47
N ARG A 106 12.45 23.86 28.30
CA ARG A 106 13.24 23.31 29.40
C ARG A 106 14.01 24.37 30.18
N ASP A 107 14.31 25.51 29.54
CA ASP A 107 15.03 26.63 30.14
C ASP A 107 14.08 27.70 30.69
N LEU A 108 12.76 27.48 30.58
CA LEU A 108 11.79 28.25 31.34
C LEU A 108 11.88 27.82 32.80
N ASP A 109 12.47 28.66 33.63
CA ASP A 109 12.34 28.56 35.08
C ASP A 109 10.86 28.81 35.42
N LEU A 110 10.11 27.73 35.65
CA LEU A 110 8.69 27.77 35.99
C LEU A 110 8.49 28.17 37.45
N ASP A 111 9.16 29.23 37.92
CA ASP A 111 9.01 29.73 39.28
C ASP A 111 7.96 30.85 39.32
N GLY A 112 6.69 30.44 39.35
CA GLY A 112 5.59 31.39 39.18
C GLY A 112 4.19 30.89 39.50
N SER A 113 3.98 29.98 40.45
CA SER A 113 2.68 29.88 41.13
C SER A 113 2.71 29.00 42.40
N ARG A 114 2.90 29.60 43.56
CA ARG A 114 2.20 29.16 44.78
C ARG A 114 1.45 30.35 45.35
N GLY A 115 0.13 30.29 45.20
CA GLY A 115 -0.81 31.31 45.66
C GLY A 115 -0.69 31.58 47.14
N GLN A 116 -0.64 32.87 47.46
CA GLN A 116 -0.91 33.40 48.79
C GLN A 116 -2.41 33.28 49.04
N GLY A 117 -2.81 32.14 49.61
CA GLY A 117 -4.13 31.94 50.21
C GLY A 117 -4.17 32.65 51.56
N ARG A 118 -5.12 33.57 51.66
CA ARG A 118 -5.44 34.42 52.81
C ARG A 118 -5.84 33.60 54.05
#